data_AF-A0A3D6B4L6-F1
#
_entry.id   AF-A0A3D6B4L6-F1
#
_cell.length_a   1.000
_cell.length_b   1.000
_cell.length_c   1.000
_cell.angle_alpha   90.00
_cell.angle_beta   90.00
_cell.angle_gamma   90.00
#
_symmetry.space_group_name_H-M   'P 1'
#
loop_
_entity.id
_entity.type
_entity.pdbx_description
1 polymer ?
#
loop_
_entity_poly.entity_id
_entity_poly.type
_entity_poly.pdbx_seq_one_letter_code
_entity_poly.pdbx_strand_id
1 'polypeptide(L)' 'MSNLKETILHPIFKGNPITVLILGICSSLAVTVELKGALVMALSVTIVTGISSFVCSLIRKTIP' A
#
# COMPACT_ATOMS: atom_id res chain seq x y z
N MET A 1 -18.51 7.59 -25.69
CA MET A 1 -18.37 6.11 -25.69
C MET A 1 -17.23 5.69 -24.75
N SER A 2 -17.30 6.06 -23.46
CA SER A 2 -16.25 5.83 -22.45
C SER A 2 -16.72 4.98 -21.26
N ASN A 3 -18.03 4.70 -21.17
CA ASN A 3 -18.68 4.03 -20.03
C ASN A 3 -18.47 2.50 -19.96
N LEU A 4 -17.92 1.88 -21.01
CA LEU A 4 -17.69 0.43 -21.05
C LEU A 4 -16.43 0.04 -20.27
N LYS A 5 -15.39 0.88 -20.31
CA LYS A 5 -14.11 0.65 -19.63
C LYS A 5 -14.24 0.84 -18.11
N GLU A 6 -15.02 1.82 -17.66
CA GLU A 6 -15.35 1.98 -16.24
C GLU A 6 -16.19 0.81 -15.73
N THR A 7 -17.21 0.36 -16.45
CA THR A 7 -18.07 -0.76 -16.01
C THR A 7 -17.31 -2.09 -15.87
N ILE A 8 -16.22 -2.30 -16.61
CA ILE A 8 -15.39 -3.52 -16.51
C ILE A 8 -14.24 -3.33 -15.49
N LEU A 9 -13.67 -2.14 -15.36
CA LEU A 9 -12.62 -1.87 -14.36
C LEU A 9 -13.18 -1.73 -12.93
N HIS A 10 -14.41 -1.22 -12.77
CA HIS A 10 -15.07 -1.08 -11.47
C HIS A 10 -15.20 -2.43 -10.72
N PRO A 11 -15.65 -3.54 -11.34
CA PRO A 11 -15.73 -4.82 -10.66
C PRO A 11 -14.35 -5.46 -10.45
N ILE A 12 -13.35 -5.20 -11.30
CA ILE A 12 -12.00 -5.78 -11.13
C ILE A 12 -11.22 -5.10 -10.00
N PHE A 13 -11.29 -3.78 -9.87
CA PHE A 13 -10.60 -3.05 -8.81
C PHE A 13 -11.41 -2.91 -7.52
N LYS A 14 -12.73 -2.82 -7.61
CA LYS A 14 -13.61 -2.50 -6.46
C LYS A 14 -14.67 -3.57 -6.16
N GLY A 15 -14.98 -4.44 -7.12
CA GLY A 15 -15.95 -5.53 -6.96
C GLY A 15 -15.34 -6.90 -6.60
N ASN A 16 -14.02 -7.06 -6.70
CA ASN A 16 -13.34 -8.33 -6.41
C ASN A 16 -12.38 -8.16 -5.22
N PRO A 17 -12.63 -8.79 -4.07
CA PRO A 17 -11.82 -8.65 -2.86
C PRO A 17 -10.38 -9.20 -3.01
N ILE A 18 -10.08 -9.97 -4.06
CA ILE A 18 -8.74 -10.53 -4.31
C ILE A 18 -7.72 -9.43 -4.65
N THR A 19 -8.16 -8.36 -5.31
CA THR A 19 -7.28 -7.28 -5.78
C THR A 19 -6.80 -6.40 -4.62
N VAL A 20 -7.64 -6.19 -3.61
CA VAL A 20 -7.24 -5.51 -2.37
C VAL A 20 -6.43 -6.43 -1.45
N LEU A 21 -6.67 -7.74 -1.52
CA LEU A 21 -5.91 -8.72 -0.75
C LEU A 21 -4.45 -8.75 -1.21
N ILE A 22 -4.18 -8.83 -2.52
CA ILE A 22 -2.82 -8.98 -3.08
C ILE A 22 -1.85 -7.87 -2.66
N LEU A 23 -2.33 -6.64 -2.47
CA LEU A 23 -1.54 -5.47 -2.06
C LEU A 23 -0.92 -5.61 -0.67
N GLY A 24 -1.46 -6.50 0.19
CA GLY A 24 -1.03 -6.67 1.58
C GLY A 24 -0.54 -8.06 1.97
N ILE A 25 -0.66 -9.08 1.11
CA ILE A 25 -0.38 -10.47 1.52
C ILE A 25 1.10 -10.70 1.80
N CYS A 26 2.00 -10.15 0.98
CA CYS A 26 3.42 -10.52 1.05
C CYS A 26 4.02 -10.16 2.42
N SER A 27 3.76 -8.95 2.90
CA SER A 27 4.21 -8.46 4.20
C SER A 27 3.52 -9.19 5.36
N SER A 28 2.22 -9.50 5.21
CA SER A 28 1.43 -10.15 6.25
C SER A 28 1.82 -11.61 6.45
N LEU A 29 2.04 -12.37 5.35
CA LEU A 29 2.43 -13.78 5.41
C LEU A 29 3.85 -13.94 5.94
N ALA A 30 4.78 -13.06 5.54
CA ALA A 30 6.18 -13.09 5.97
C ALA A 30 6.36 -12.85 7.48
N VAL A 31 5.44 -12.11 8.11
CA VAL A 31 5.54 -11.71 9.53
C VAL A 31 4.99 -12.76 10.51
N THR A 32 4.35 -13.83 10.00
CA THR A 32 3.70 -14.83 10.86
C THR A 32 4.65 -15.79 11.58
N VAL A 33 5.93 -15.84 11.20
CA VAL A 33 6.92 -16.80 11.74
C VAL A 33 7.42 -16.46 13.14
N GLU A 34 7.52 -15.17 13.49
CA GLU A 34 8.07 -14.72 14.77
C GLU A 34 7.43 -13.42 15.26
N LEU A 35 6.91 -13.43 16.50
CA LEU A 35 6.28 -12.26 17.11
C LEU A 35 7.25 -11.08 17.29
N LYS A 36 8.52 -11.38 17.52
CA LYS A 36 9.57 -10.37 17.73
C LYS A 36 9.89 -9.62 16.43
N GLY A 37 9.84 -10.30 15.28
CA GLY A 37 10.01 -9.71 13.96
C GLY A 37 8.83 -8.81 13.57
N ALA A 38 7.61 -9.22 13.90
CA ALA A 38 6.39 -8.44 13.68
C ALA A 38 6.47 -7.04 14.32
N LEU A 39 6.89 -7.00 15.59
CA LEU A 39 6.99 -5.76 16.37
C LEU A 39 8.05 -4.81 15.77
N VAL A 40 9.21 -5.34 15.38
CA VAL A 40 10.29 -4.56 14.76
C VAL A 40 9.87 -4.02 13.38
N MET A 41 9.19 -4.84 12.57
CA MET A 41 8.72 -4.41 11.25
C MET A 41 7.67 -3.30 11.35
N ALA A 42 6.72 -3.41 12.27
CA ALA A 42 5.71 -2.36 12.50
C ALA A 42 6.36 -1.04 12.91
N LEU A 43 7.29 -1.06 13.87
CA LEU A 43 8.01 0.13 14.32
C LEU A 43 8.82 0.78 13.18
N SER A 44 9.50 -0.06 12.40
CA SER A 44 10.33 0.38 11.27
C SER A 44 9.51 1.03 10.16
N VAL A 45 8.37 0.43 9.79
CA VAL A 45 7.47 0.97 8.75
C VAL A 45 6.85 2.29 9.17
N THR A 46 6.45 2.46 10.44
CA THR A 46 5.90 3.73 10.93
C THR A 46 6.91 4.87 10.79
N ILE A 47 8.16 4.64 11.18
CA ILE A 47 9.23 5.65 11.10
C ILE A 47 9.56 5.95 9.63
N VAL A 48 9.75 4.93 8.80
CA VAL A 48 10.14 5.11 7.39
C VAL A 48 9.06 5.81 6.57
N THR A 49 7.78 5.53 6.85
CA THR A 49 6.64 6.15 6.16
C THR A 49 6.47 7.61 6.57
N GLY A 50 6.70 7.93 7.85
CA GLY A 50 6.70 9.31 8.34
C GLY A 50 7.79 10.15 7.67
N ILE A 51 9.02 9.64 7.62
CA ILE A 51 10.14 10.34 6.97
C ILE A 51 9.93 10.42 5.45
N SER A 52 9.45 9.35 4.82
CA SER A 52 9.17 9.35 3.37
C SER A 52 8.14 10.40 2.99
N SER A 53 7.08 10.55 3.78
CA SER A 53 6.04 11.56 3.53
C SER A 53 6.56 12.98 3.70
N PHE A 54 7.46 13.20 4.68
CA PHE A 54 8.12 14.49 4.89
C PHE A 54 9.06 14.86 3.72
N VAL A 55 9.90 13.91 3.28
CA VAL A 55 10.84 14.11 2.16
C VAL A 55 10.09 14.29 0.84
N CYS A 56 9.07 13.47 0.57
CA CYS A 56 8.21 13.64 -0.62
C CYS A 56 7.50 14.99 -0.64
N SER A 57 7.08 15.51 0.52
CA SER A 57 6.47 16.84 0.62
C SER A 57 7.45 17.95 0.24
N LEU A 58 8.71 17.86 0.66
CA LEU A 58 9.77 18.80 0.27
C LEU A 58 10.05 18.75 -1.24
N ILE A 59 10.20 17.56 -1.82
CA ILE A 59 10.48 17.37 -3.25
C ILE A 59 9.34 17.93 -4.11
N ARG A 60 8.07 17.69 -3.70
CA ARG A 60 6.90 18.19 -4.42
C ARG A 60 6.77 19.72 -4.40
N LYS A 61 7.47 20.41 -3.48
CA LYS A 61 7.54 21.88 -3.46
C LYS A 61 8.66 22.43 -4.36
N THR A 62 9.66 21.61 -4.67
CA THR A 62 10.77 21.96 -5.59
C THR A 62 10.44 21.68 -7.05
N ILE A 63 9.59 20.67 -7.32
CA ILE A 63 9.11 20.33 -8.66
C ILE A 63 7.59 20.59 -8.70
N PRO A 64 7.14 21.85 -8.81
CA PRO A 64 5.78 22.14 -9.25
C PRO A 64 5.55 21.66 -10.69
#